data_AF-A0A7X6NNM8-F1
#
_entry.id   AF-A0A7X6NNM8-F1
#
_cell.length_a   1.000
_cell.length_b   1.000
_cell.length_c   1.000
_cell.angle_alpha   90.00
_cell.angle_beta   90.00
_cell.angle_gamma   90.00
#
_symmetry.space_group_name_H-M   'P 1'
#
loop_
_entity.id
_entity.type
_entity.pdbx_description
1 polymer ?
#
loop_
_entity_poly.entity_id
_entity_poly.type
_entity_poly.pdbx_seq_one_letter_code
_entity_poly.pdbx_strand_id
1 'polypeptide(L)' 'MNSKTPLNKSIVEQRTGMSLAEYLHKCITKLETMSDKKLLDGLGELMNNETKNFVRHKLRSESISLMKFYQQFPVLAEE' A
#
# COMPACT_ATOMS: atom_id res chain seq x y z
N MET A 1 6.99 -0.83 15.84
CA MET A 1 7.42 0.34 15.04
C MET A 1 7.17 1.59 15.87
N ASN A 2 8.22 2.24 16.38
CA ASN A 2 8.12 3.37 17.32
C ASN A 2 8.33 4.75 16.67
N SER A 3 8.38 4.82 15.34
CA SER A 3 8.46 6.08 14.60
C SER A 3 7.38 6.12 13.53
N LYS A 4 6.46 7.07 13.63
CA LYS A 4 5.67 7.48 12.47
C LYS A 4 6.64 8.22 11.56
N THR A 5 7.12 7.59 10.49
CA THR A 5 7.97 8.27 9.52
C THR A 5 7.07 9.17 8.66
N PRO A 6 7.17 10.50 8.78
CA PRO A 6 6.30 11.39 8.03
C PRO A 6 6.64 11.35 6.54
N LEU A 7 5.62 11.43 5.68
CA LEU A 7 5.79 11.43 4.23
C LEU A 7 6.09 12.85 3.74
N ASN A 8 7.12 12.99 2.92
CA ASN A 8 7.36 14.24 2.21
C ASN A 8 6.44 14.34 0.99
N LYS A 9 5.38 15.16 1.11
CA LYS A 9 4.39 15.38 0.05
C LYS A 9 5.04 15.93 -1.23
N SER A 10 5.90 16.93 -1.10
CA SER A 10 6.54 17.62 -2.22
C SER A 10 7.34 16.68 -3.11
N ILE A 11 8.09 15.75 -2.53
CA ILE A 11 8.84 14.74 -3.29
C ILE A 11 7.90 13.84 -4.10
N VAL A 12 6.77 13.42 -3.52
CA VAL A 12 5.79 12.57 -4.22
C VAL A 12 5.19 13.33 -5.39
N GLU A 13 4.73 14.56 -5.17
CA GLU A 13 4.07 15.35 -6.21
C GLU A 13 5.04 15.74 -7.33
N GLN A 14 6.27 16.12 -7.00
CA GLN A 14 7.32 16.43 -7.99
C GLN A 14 7.69 15.21 -8.85
N ARG A 15 7.78 14.02 -8.26
CA ARG A 15 8.20 12.81 -8.99
C ARG A 15 7.08 12.17 -9.79
N THR A 16 5.84 12.30 -9.32
CA THR A 16 4.68 11.67 -9.96
C THR A 16 3.95 12.61 -10.91
N GLY A 17 4.10 13.92 -10.75
CA GLY A 17 3.34 14.93 -11.47
C GLY A 17 1.85 14.94 -11.11
N MET A 18 1.46 14.32 -10.00
CA MET A 18 0.09 14.18 -9.51
C MET A 18 0.02 14.69 -8.07
N SER A 19 -1.13 15.15 -7.62
CA SER A 19 -1.29 15.43 -6.19
C SER A 19 -1.15 14.14 -5.37
N LEU A 20 -0.75 14.26 -4.11
CA LEU A 20 -0.62 13.11 -3.22
C LEU A 20 -1.93 12.30 -3.13
N ALA A 21 -3.07 12.98 -3.08
CA ALA A 21 -4.38 12.35 -2.99
C ALA A 21 -4.71 11.52 -4.24
N GLU A 22 -4.44 12.06 -5.44
CA GLU A 22 -4.63 11.36 -6.72
C GLU A 22 -3.69 10.16 -6.84
N TYR A 23 -2.43 10.33 -6.44
CA TYR A 23 -1.45 9.26 -6.50
C TYR A 23 -1.81 8.10 -5.55
N LEU A 24 -2.21 8.41 -4.30
CA LEU A 24 -2.69 7.41 -3.36
C LEU A 24 -3.95 6.70 -3.87
N HIS A 25 -4.89 7.43 -4.47
CA HIS A 25 -6.08 6.85 -5.10
C HIS A 25 -5.69 5.87 -6.20
N LYS A 26 -4.79 6.28 -7.10
CA LYS A 26 -4.29 5.43 -8.19
C LYS A 26 -3.62 4.15 -7.68
N CYS A 27 -2.84 4.23 -6.60
CA CYS A 27 -2.25 3.05 -5.96
C CYS A 27 -3.33 2.11 -5.39
N ILE A 28 -4.35 2.65 -4.74
CA ILE A 28 -5.48 1.88 -4.19
C ILE A 28 -6.22 1.17 -5.32
N THR A 29 -6.60 1.88 -6.39
CA THR A 29 -7.26 1.28 -7.56
C THR A 29 -6.40 0.20 -8.21
N LYS A 30 -5.08 0.41 -8.28
CA LYS A 30 -4.17 -0.62 -8.80
C LYS A 30 -4.24 -1.88 -7.95
N LEU A 31 -4.22 -1.78 -6.62
CA LEU A 31 -4.35 -2.92 -5.72
C LEU A 31 -5.72 -3.60 -5.84
N GLU A 32 -6.81 -2.83 -5.97
CA GLU A 32 -8.17 -3.37 -6.14
C GLU A 32 -8.29 -4.25 -7.40
N THR A 33 -7.60 -3.89 -8.48
CA THR A 33 -7.59 -4.65 -9.74
C THR A 33 -6.66 -5.87 -9.75
N MET A 34 -5.81 -6.04 -8.73
CA MET A 34 -4.93 -7.21 -8.61
C MET A 34 -5.68 -8.43 -8.08
N SER A 35 -5.36 -9.62 -8.59
CA SER A 35 -5.90 -10.87 -8.06
C SER A 35 -5.05 -11.38 -6.89
N ASP A 36 -5.70 -11.88 -5.83
CA ASP A 36 -5.00 -12.45 -4.66
C ASP A 36 -4.06 -13.59 -5.01
N LYS A 37 -4.40 -14.40 -6.02
CA LYS A 37 -3.58 -15.55 -6.47
C LYS A 37 -2.20 -15.11 -6.99
N LYS A 38 -2.15 -14.01 -7.75
CA LYS A 38 -0.92 -13.48 -8.34
C LYS A 38 0.06 -12.91 -7.30
N LEU A 39 -0.39 -12.61 -6.08
CA LEU A 39 0.49 -12.11 -5.01
C LEU A 39 1.46 -13.17 -4.48
N LEU A 40 1.18 -14.45 -4.75
CA LEU A 40 2.05 -15.57 -4.36
C LEU A 40 3.02 -16.01 -5.44
N ASP A 41 2.90 -15.48 -6.66
CA ASP A 41 3.74 -15.90 -7.79
C ASP A 41 5.21 -15.61 -7.46
N GLY A 42 6.05 -16.66 -7.46
CA GLY A 42 7.47 -16.60 -7.11
C GLY A 42 7.81 -16.48 -5.61
N LEU A 43 6.94 -15.85 -4.81
CA LEU A 43 7.18 -15.65 -3.37
C LEU A 43 6.63 -16.78 -2.48
N GLY A 44 5.66 -17.55 -2.98
CA GLY A 44 5.05 -18.63 -2.23
C GLY A 44 6.07 -19.68 -1.77
N GLU A 45 7.08 -20.01 -2.56
CA GLU A 45 8.06 -21.05 -2.22
C GLU A 45 8.88 -20.72 -0.96
N LEU A 46 9.07 -19.42 -0.68
CA LEU A 46 9.83 -18.92 0.47
C LEU A 46 8.97 -18.78 1.74
N MET A 47 7.65 -19.02 1.65
CA MET A 47 6.69 -18.78 2.71
C MET A 47 6.19 -20.08 3.37
N ASN A 48 5.98 -20.03 4.68
CA ASN A 48 5.26 -21.07 5.40
C ASN A 48 3.75 -21.05 5.07
N ASN A 49 3.03 -22.09 5.48
CA ASN A 49 1.60 -22.24 5.14
C ASN A 49 0.71 -21.15 5.74
N GLU A 50 1.04 -20.63 6.91
CA GLU A 50 0.28 -19.56 7.56
C GLU A 50 0.42 -18.25 6.78
N THR A 51 1.65 -17.86 6.41
CA THR A 51 1.90 -16.67 5.61
C THR A 51 1.25 -16.77 4.24
N LYS A 52 1.31 -17.94 3.59
CA LYS A 52 0.58 -18.19 2.32
C LYS A 52 -0.92 -17.95 2.46
N ASN A 53 -1.50 -18.42 3.57
CA ASN A 53 -2.91 -18.26 3.85
C ASN A 53 -3.26 -16.77 4.05
N PHE A 54 -2.45 -16.03 4.81
CA PHE A 54 -2.62 -14.59 4.98
C PHE A 54 -2.54 -13.83 3.64
N VAL A 55 -1.55 -14.13 2.80
CA VAL A 55 -1.37 -13.47 1.50
C VAL A 55 -2.58 -13.72 0.58
N ARG A 56 -3.12 -14.94 0.56
CA ARG A 56 -4.28 -15.30 -0.29
C ARG A 56 -5.58 -14.65 0.13
N HIS A 57 -5.76 -14.38 1.42
CA HIS A 57 -7.07 -14.04 1.95
C HIS A 57 -7.17 -12.65 2.57
N LYS A 58 -6.05 -12.05 2.98
CA LYS A 58 -6.04 -10.85 3.84
C LYS A 58 -5.10 -9.75 3.38
N LEU A 59 -3.91 -10.07 2.88
CA LEU A 59 -2.89 -9.04 2.58
C LEU A 59 -3.43 -7.90 1.70
N ARG A 60 -4.11 -8.22 0.60
CA ARG A 60 -4.64 -7.20 -0.32
C ARG A 60 -5.70 -6.33 0.34
N SER A 61 -6.71 -6.94 0.96
CA SER A 61 -7.83 -6.22 1.56
C SER A 61 -7.40 -5.37 2.75
N GLU A 62 -6.53 -5.90 3.61
CA GLU A 62 -5.96 -5.15 4.75
C GLU A 62 -5.07 -4.00 4.26
N SER A 63 -4.22 -4.22 3.24
CA SER A 63 -3.39 -3.15 2.67
C SER A 63 -4.24 -2.03 2.08
N ILE A 64 -5.29 -2.36 1.33
CA ILE A 64 -6.24 -1.37 0.79
C ILE A 64 -6.91 -0.57 1.90
N SER A 65 -7.34 -1.24 2.98
CA SER A 65 -7.96 -0.58 4.13
C SER A 65 -7.01 0.42 4.78
N LEU A 66 -5.75 0.03 5.02
CA LEU A 66 -4.72 0.90 5.57
C LEU A 66 -4.40 2.07 4.64
N MET A 67 -4.33 1.84 3.33
CA MET A 67 -4.10 2.92 2.36
C MET A 67 -5.26 3.92 2.30
N LYS A 68 -6.51 3.45 2.36
CA LYS A 68 -7.71 4.32 2.43
C LYS A 68 -7.73 5.14 3.72
N PHE A 69 -7.29 4.56 4.83
CA PHE A 69 -7.15 5.28 6.09
C PHE A 69 -6.07 6.35 5.99
N TYR A 70 -4.89 6.01 5.47
CA TYR A 70 -3.79 6.95 5.28
C TYR A 70 -4.13 8.08 4.30
N GLN A 71 -4.90 7.79 3.24
CA GLN A 71 -5.37 8.81 2.30
C GLN A 71 -6.25 9.87 2.98
N GLN A 72 -7.04 9.49 3.99
CA GLN A 72 -7.87 10.40 4.78
C GLN A 72 -7.07 11.11 5.87
N PHE A 73 -6.09 10.43 6.47
CA PHE A 73 -5.31 10.92 7.60
C PHE A 73 -3.80 10.76 7.36
N PRO A 74 -3.22 11.48 6.38
CA PRO A 74 -1.81 11.34 6.07
C PRO A 74 -0.94 11.95 7.17
N VAL A 75 0.20 11.30 7.45
CA VAL A 75 1.22 11.85 8.35
C VAL A 75 2.29 12.47 7.47
N LEU A 76 2.29 13.79 7.34
CA LEU A 76 3.21 14.53 6.46
C LEU A 76 4.38 15.10 7.24
N ALA A 77 5.54 15.16 6.60
CA ALA A 77 6.67 15.93 7.12
C ALA A 77 6.30 17.42 7.12
N GLU A 78 6.69 18.15 8.16
CA GLU A 78 6.63 19.61 8.15
C GLU A 78 7.53 20.14 7.01
N GLU A 79 7.07 21.19 6.32
CA GLU A 79 7.78 21.82 5.19
C GLU A 79 9.04 22.57 5.64
#